data_AF-A0A7K4SB06-F1
#
_entry.id   AF-A0A7K4SB06-F1
#
_cell.length_a   1.000
_cell.length_b   1.000
_cell.length_c   1.000
_cell.angle_alpha   90.00
_cell.angle_beta   90.00
_cell.angle_gamma   90.00
#
_symmetry.space_group_name_H-M   'P 1'
#
loop_
_entity.id
_entity.type
_entity.pdbx_description
1 polymer ?
#
loop_
_entity_poly.entity_id
_entity_poly.type
_entity_poly.pdbx_seq_one_letter_code
_entity_poly.pdbx_strand_id
1 'polypeptide(L)'
;MAQSMVYADLRFAKVVGGRSMANQALEAALGMDDTESPYEHMQPVPVGQDGGGAQPSAEGWSRWWCIRVGLLASFLVLLVATVALGVCYWQVARRLQDTSQEHTAEQGRLSQEVSARQQSLEQTRQELAWARAELQRVWREGNSSQQELESLNAQLWSIKGALGKMEKDMLEVQGKLNNSESMVAILRSCTAIDCCPVGWLLYRGKCLFVSLEKKTWEDSRDECEKKYSQLLVTKSWSRWTVPAFLKNADIPYWIGLQKSSYPWYDYGWLEEEDPDGEGFSDAWFWVDGSLYER
;
A
#
# COMPACT_ATOMS: atom_id res chain seq x y z
N MET A 1 6.28 -20.54 -1.21
CA MET A 1 7.77 -20.54 -1.09
C MET A 1 8.34 -20.47 -2.50
N ALA A 2 9.16 -19.46 -2.81
CA ALA A 2 10.01 -19.42 -3.99
C ALA A 2 11.02 -18.28 -3.79
N GLN A 3 12.32 -18.59 -3.74
CA GLN A 3 13.39 -17.60 -3.65
C GLN A 3 14.17 -17.59 -4.96
N SER A 4 14.43 -16.40 -5.50
CA SER A 4 15.59 -16.16 -6.36
C SER A 4 15.90 -14.67 -6.43
N MET A 5 16.85 -14.23 -5.59
CA MET A 5 17.66 -13.05 -5.90
C MET A 5 18.90 -13.53 -6.65
N VAL A 6 19.26 -12.88 -7.75
CA VAL A 6 20.61 -12.94 -8.31
C VAL A 6 21.04 -11.50 -8.60
N TYR A 7 22.14 -11.09 -7.98
CA TYR A 7 22.74 -9.76 -8.12
C TYR A 7 24.03 -9.89 -8.94
N ALA A 8 24.25 -8.96 -9.87
CA ALA A 8 25.52 -8.85 -10.61
C ALA A 8 25.73 -7.41 -11.09
N ASP A 9 26.43 -6.61 -10.28
CA ASP A 9 27.21 -5.47 -10.77
C ASP A 9 28.69 -5.82 -10.60
N LEU A 10 29.50 -5.54 -11.63
CA LEU A 10 30.96 -5.57 -11.56
C LEU A 10 31.57 -4.90 -12.80
N ARG A 11 31.88 -3.61 -12.66
CA ARG A 11 32.74 -2.88 -13.59
C ARG A 11 34.20 -3.15 -13.27
N PHE A 12 35.02 -3.43 -14.28
CA PHE A 12 36.43 -3.03 -14.27
C PHE A 12 36.89 -2.62 -15.68
N ALA A 13 37.80 -1.65 -15.74
CA ALA A 13 38.42 -1.16 -16.97
C ALA A 13 39.81 -1.80 -17.16
N LYS A 14 40.44 -1.57 -18.33
CA LYS A 14 41.66 -0.72 -18.49
C LYS A 14 42.47 -1.10 -19.74
N VAL A 15 43.31 -0.15 -20.17
CA VAL A 15 44.51 -0.26 -21.03
C VAL A 15 44.31 -0.17 -22.55
N VAL A 16 45.11 0.72 -23.13
CA VAL A 16 45.35 0.95 -24.56
C VAL A 16 46.36 -0.04 -25.12
N GLY A 17 46.13 -0.53 -26.33
CA GLY A 17 47.16 -1.12 -27.19
C GLY A 17 46.72 -1.12 -28.66
N GLY A 18 47.57 -0.88 -29.66
CA GLY A 18 49.00 -0.57 -29.59
C GLY A 18 49.87 -1.41 -30.52
N ARG A 19 49.59 -1.38 -31.84
CA ARG A 19 50.34 -2.02 -32.94
C ARG A 19 49.91 -1.33 -34.27
N SER A 20 50.74 -0.97 -35.26
CA SER A 20 52.08 -1.43 -35.70
C SER A 20 52.05 -2.85 -36.28
N MET A 21 52.45 -3.16 -37.52
CA MET A 21 53.22 -2.47 -38.58
C MET A 21 52.41 -2.47 -39.93
N ALA A 22 52.89 -2.11 -41.14
CA ALA A 22 54.26 -2.04 -41.65
C ALA A 22 54.46 -1.12 -42.87
N ASN A 23 55.73 -0.77 -43.11
CA ASN A 23 56.23 -0.38 -44.43
C ASN A 23 56.32 -1.62 -45.33
N GLN A 24 56.01 -1.49 -46.61
CA GLN A 24 56.59 -2.36 -47.62
C GLN A 24 56.73 -1.62 -48.94
N ALA A 25 57.95 -1.58 -49.46
CA ALA A 25 58.24 -1.21 -50.83
C ALA A 25 58.80 -2.46 -51.53
N LEU A 26 58.21 -2.84 -52.66
CA LEU A 26 58.91 -3.48 -53.77
C LEU A 26 58.11 -3.23 -55.05
N GLU A 27 58.79 -3.36 -56.19
CA GLU A 27 58.35 -2.90 -57.51
C GLU A 27 57.66 -4.01 -58.34
N ALA A 28 57.41 -3.68 -59.61
CA ALA A 28 57.12 -4.56 -60.75
C ALA A 28 55.69 -5.15 -60.88
N ALA A 29 55.10 -5.24 -62.09
CA ALA A 29 55.46 -4.59 -63.36
C ALA A 29 54.32 -4.64 -64.39
N LEU A 30 54.23 -3.59 -65.21
CA LEU A 30 53.86 -3.55 -66.64
C LEU A 30 54.76 -2.42 -67.20
N GLY A 31 55.53 -2.55 -68.29
CA GLY A 31 55.25 -3.16 -69.59
C GLY A 31 54.85 -2.03 -70.57
N MET A 32 55.52 -1.76 -71.69
CA MET A 32 56.51 -2.53 -72.50
C MET A 32 57.49 -1.59 -73.26
N ASP A 33 58.61 -2.18 -73.74
CA ASP A 33 59.40 -1.94 -74.99
C ASP A 33 59.79 -0.49 -75.39
N ASP A 34 61.04 -0.10 -75.69
CA ASP A 34 62.12 -0.66 -76.58
C ASP A 34 61.74 -0.71 -78.07
N THR A 35 62.61 -0.45 -79.07
CA THR A 35 64.08 -0.24 -79.13
C THR A 35 64.43 1.25 -79.48
N GLU A 36 65.58 1.74 -79.99
CA GLU A 36 66.79 1.14 -80.59
C GLU A 36 68.07 2.04 -80.49
N SER A 37 68.84 2.22 -81.58
CA SER A 37 70.18 2.83 -81.68
C SER A 37 70.40 3.39 -83.11
N PRO A 38 71.55 3.99 -83.52
CA PRO A 38 72.82 4.28 -82.83
C PRO A 38 73.25 5.80 -82.98
N TYR A 39 74.50 6.31 -82.87
CA TYR A 39 75.83 5.71 -82.75
C TYR A 39 76.92 6.65 -82.12
N GLU A 40 78.19 6.22 -82.27
CA GLU A 40 79.54 6.71 -81.93
C GLU A 40 80.02 8.04 -82.62
N HIS A 41 81.17 8.70 -82.31
CA HIS A 41 82.29 8.61 -81.32
C HIS A 41 83.11 9.94 -81.36
N MET A 42 84.18 10.25 -80.60
CA MET A 42 84.99 9.58 -79.56
C MET A 42 85.61 10.63 -78.58
N GLN A 43 86.17 10.17 -77.45
CA GLN A 43 87.15 10.87 -76.58
C GLN A 43 88.62 10.67 -77.11
N PRO A 44 89.73 11.32 -76.62
CA PRO A 44 90.06 11.49 -75.20
C PRO A 44 90.99 12.67 -74.75
N VAL A 45 91.37 12.60 -73.47
CA VAL A 45 92.43 13.30 -72.67
C VAL A 45 93.75 12.45 -72.73
N PRO A 46 95.01 12.87 -72.41
CA PRO A 46 95.51 14.02 -71.59
C PRO A 46 96.72 14.86 -72.12
N VAL A 47 97.08 15.90 -71.34
CA VAL A 47 98.42 16.46 -70.97
C VAL A 47 99.63 16.25 -71.91
N GLY A 48 100.37 17.33 -72.27
CA GLY A 48 101.63 17.17 -73.02
C GLY A 48 102.54 18.37 -73.41
N GLN A 49 102.60 19.48 -72.65
CA GLN A 49 103.74 20.43 -72.49
C GLN A 49 104.55 21.05 -73.70
N ASP A 50 104.84 22.36 -73.56
CA ASP A 50 105.89 23.22 -74.19
C ASP A 50 105.96 23.49 -75.71
N GLY A 51 106.30 24.76 -76.04
CA GLY A 51 107.10 25.10 -77.23
C GLY A 51 106.61 26.24 -78.16
N GLY A 52 107.29 27.40 -78.13
CA GLY A 52 107.41 28.33 -79.28
C GLY A 52 106.23 29.30 -79.53
N GLY A 53 106.41 30.58 -79.17
CA GLY A 53 105.39 31.61 -79.36
C GLY A 53 105.55 32.46 -80.63
N ALA A 54 104.48 33.19 -80.98
CA ALA A 54 104.54 34.44 -81.75
C ALA A 54 103.36 35.36 -81.42
N GLN A 55 103.66 36.59 -81.01
CA GLN A 55 102.75 37.76 -81.08
C GLN A 55 102.93 38.45 -82.46
N PRO A 56 102.13 39.46 -82.87
CA PRO A 56 100.98 40.09 -82.18
C PRO A 56 99.69 40.25 -83.04
N SER A 57 98.54 40.37 -82.38
CA SER A 57 97.46 41.37 -82.62
C SER A 57 96.27 40.99 -81.72
N ALA A 58 95.83 41.77 -80.71
CA ALA A 58 95.79 43.22 -80.49
C ALA A 58 94.65 43.97 -81.22
N GLU A 59 93.43 43.45 -81.15
CA GLU A 59 92.22 44.30 -81.14
C GLU A 59 91.04 43.62 -80.40
N GLY A 60 90.18 44.41 -79.74
CA GLY A 60 88.91 43.93 -79.16
C GLY A 60 88.76 43.88 -77.63
N TRP A 61 89.84 44.05 -76.84
CA TRP A 61 89.83 43.88 -75.36
C TRP A 61 88.75 44.71 -74.64
N SER A 62 88.48 45.93 -75.14
CA SER A 62 87.48 46.86 -74.61
C SER A 62 86.03 46.30 -74.63
N ARG A 63 85.65 45.53 -75.67
CA ARG A 63 84.26 45.09 -75.84
C ARG A 63 83.82 44.06 -74.79
N TRP A 64 84.74 43.22 -74.31
CA TRP A 64 84.44 42.23 -73.27
C TRP A 64 84.32 42.86 -71.87
N TRP A 65 85.05 43.95 -71.59
CA TRP A 65 84.93 44.70 -70.33
C TRP A 65 83.53 45.32 -70.18
N CYS A 66 83.01 45.98 -71.22
CA CYS A 66 81.67 46.55 -71.19
C CYS A 66 80.57 45.49 -70.94
N ILE A 67 80.69 44.30 -71.53
CA ILE A 67 79.75 43.18 -71.31
C ILE A 67 79.83 42.67 -69.87
N ARG A 68 81.05 42.49 -69.31
CA ARG A 68 81.24 42.10 -67.90
C ARG A 68 80.62 43.11 -66.92
N VAL A 69 80.83 44.41 -67.15
CA VAL A 69 80.27 45.48 -66.30
C VAL A 69 78.75 45.55 -66.42
N GLY A 70 78.19 45.44 -67.63
CA GLY A 70 76.73 45.41 -67.85
C GLY A 70 76.05 44.22 -67.16
N LEU A 71 76.64 43.03 -67.24
CA LEU A 71 76.14 41.85 -66.54
C LEU A 71 76.17 42.03 -65.01
N LEU A 72 77.28 42.54 -64.45
CA LEU A 72 77.38 42.85 -63.01
C LEU A 72 76.33 43.88 -62.58
N ALA A 73 76.09 44.93 -63.36
CA ALA A 73 75.04 45.92 -63.09
C ALA A 73 73.64 45.27 -63.10
N SER A 74 73.34 44.42 -64.08
CA SER A 74 72.05 43.70 -64.14
C SER A 74 71.85 42.75 -62.95
N PHE A 75 72.92 42.08 -62.50
CA PHE A 75 72.90 41.19 -61.35
C PHE A 75 72.68 41.95 -60.04
N LEU A 76 73.31 43.12 -59.87
CA LEU A 76 73.07 44.01 -58.73
C LEU A 76 71.62 44.53 -58.69
N VAL A 77 71.04 44.90 -59.83
CA VAL A 77 69.62 45.30 -59.92
C VAL A 77 68.69 44.14 -59.55
N LEU A 78 68.97 42.92 -60.02
CA LEU A 78 68.21 41.73 -59.64
C LEU A 78 68.32 41.41 -58.14
N LEU A 79 69.51 41.54 -57.54
CA LEU A 79 69.69 41.37 -56.08
C LEU A 79 68.90 42.41 -55.28
N VAL A 80 68.93 43.69 -55.69
CA VAL A 80 68.12 44.74 -55.04
C VAL A 80 66.63 44.44 -55.17
N ALA A 81 66.17 43.94 -56.33
CA ALA A 81 64.78 43.54 -56.55
C ALA A 81 64.37 42.35 -55.67
N THR A 82 65.20 41.30 -55.54
CA THR A 82 64.86 40.14 -54.68
C THR A 82 64.88 40.51 -53.20
N VAL A 83 65.79 41.37 -52.75
CA VAL A 83 65.80 41.90 -51.37
C VAL A 83 64.56 42.76 -51.11
N ALA A 84 64.18 43.64 -52.04
CA ALA A 84 62.95 44.45 -51.91
C ALA A 84 61.69 43.58 -51.84
N LEU A 85 61.57 42.57 -52.72
CA LEU A 85 60.47 41.60 -52.68
C LEU A 85 60.46 40.78 -51.38
N GLY A 86 61.62 40.38 -50.86
CA GLY A 86 61.76 39.71 -49.57
C GLY A 86 61.28 40.57 -48.41
N VAL A 87 61.63 41.85 -48.38
CA VAL A 87 61.15 42.82 -47.38
C VAL A 87 59.64 43.04 -47.49
N CYS A 88 59.10 43.21 -48.70
CA CYS A 88 57.66 43.33 -48.93
C CYS A 88 56.90 42.08 -48.49
N TYR A 89 57.38 40.88 -48.84
CA TYR A 89 56.78 39.61 -48.43
C TYR A 89 56.80 39.43 -46.91
N TRP A 90 57.95 39.70 -46.27
CA TRP A 90 58.08 39.68 -44.81
C TRP A 90 57.13 40.67 -44.12
N GLN A 91 56.98 41.89 -44.67
CA GLN A 91 56.08 42.90 -44.14
C GLN A 91 54.59 42.49 -44.29
N VAL A 92 54.21 41.88 -45.41
CA VAL A 92 52.84 41.38 -45.63
C VAL A 92 52.55 40.17 -44.76
N ALA A 93 53.47 39.20 -44.69
CA ALA A 93 53.37 38.04 -43.81
C ALA A 93 53.24 38.45 -42.34
N ARG A 94 54.00 39.46 -41.90
CA ARG A 94 53.89 40.00 -40.54
C ARG A 94 52.55 40.69 -40.29
N ARG A 95 52.06 41.50 -41.24
CA ARG A 95 50.72 42.13 -41.12
C ARG A 95 49.58 41.10 -41.03
N LEU A 96 49.70 39.98 -41.75
CA LEU A 96 48.78 38.83 -41.64
C LEU A 96 48.94 38.06 -40.33
N GLN A 97 50.15 37.96 -39.79
CA GLN A 97 50.41 37.37 -38.48
C GLN A 97 49.76 38.20 -37.37
N ASP A 98 49.86 39.53 -37.44
CA ASP A 98 49.32 40.46 -36.46
C ASP A 98 47.77 40.40 -36.44
N THR A 99 47.09 40.46 -37.59
CA THR A 99 45.62 40.33 -37.65
C THR A 99 45.11 38.93 -37.30
N SER A 100 45.89 37.88 -37.60
CA SER A 100 45.60 36.52 -37.15
C SER A 100 45.65 36.41 -35.62
N GLN A 101 46.61 37.07 -34.96
CA GLN A 101 46.68 37.10 -33.51
C GLN A 101 45.47 37.82 -32.89
N GLU A 102 45.07 38.98 -33.43
CA GLU A 102 43.86 39.68 -32.98
C GLU A 102 42.62 38.79 -33.04
N HIS A 103 42.37 38.12 -34.17
CA HIS A 103 41.24 37.19 -34.30
C HIS A 103 41.33 35.98 -33.36
N THR A 104 42.51 35.39 -33.13
CA THR A 104 42.64 34.31 -32.14
C THR A 104 42.39 34.78 -30.70
N ALA A 105 42.77 36.02 -30.36
CA ALA A 105 42.49 36.61 -29.06
C ALA A 105 40.98 36.92 -28.88
N GLU A 106 40.31 37.46 -29.91
CA GLU A 106 38.86 37.67 -29.90
C GLU A 106 38.08 36.36 -29.83
N GLN A 107 38.47 35.36 -30.63
CA GLN A 107 37.85 34.03 -30.59
C GLN A 107 38.06 33.36 -29.23
N GLY A 108 39.24 33.53 -28.62
CA GLY A 108 39.50 33.11 -27.24
C GLY A 108 38.58 33.81 -26.24
N ARG A 109 38.45 35.14 -26.31
CA ARG A 109 37.57 35.94 -25.45
C ARG A 109 36.11 35.56 -25.58
N LEU A 110 35.61 35.38 -26.81
CA LEU A 110 34.23 34.97 -27.08
C LEU A 110 33.96 33.53 -26.65
N SER A 111 34.90 32.61 -26.88
CA SER A 111 34.81 31.23 -26.37
C SER A 111 34.78 31.19 -24.84
N GLN A 112 35.59 32.03 -24.19
CA GLN A 112 35.59 32.20 -22.73
C GLN A 112 34.24 32.77 -22.23
N GLU A 113 33.68 33.81 -22.86
CA GLU A 113 32.38 34.35 -22.47
C GLU A 113 31.24 33.32 -22.67
N VAL A 114 31.24 32.60 -23.79
CA VAL A 114 30.26 31.54 -24.08
C VAL A 114 30.38 30.39 -23.06
N SER A 115 31.58 29.93 -22.75
CA SER A 115 31.78 28.87 -21.74
C SER A 115 31.36 29.30 -20.33
N ALA A 116 31.64 30.55 -19.93
CA ALA A 116 31.17 31.09 -18.65
C ALA A 116 29.63 31.20 -18.59
N ARG A 117 28.98 31.68 -19.66
CA ARG A 117 27.51 31.70 -19.76
C ARG A 117 26.91 30.30 -19.78
N GLN A 118 27.55 29.33 -20.44
CA GLN A 118 27.12 27.94 -20.47
C GLN A 118 27.19 27.32 -19.06
N GLN A 119 28.30 27.51 -18.34
CA GLN A 119 28.44 27.07 -16.95
C GLN A 119 27.38 27.70 -16.03
N SER A 120 27.10 29.00 -16.18
CA SER A 120 26.02 29.69 -15.46
C SER A 120 24.63 29.11 -15.76
N LEU A 121 24.35 28.79 -17.04
CA LEU A 121 23.10 28.14 -17.44
C LEU A 121 22.99 26.69 -16.95
N GLU A 122 24.11 25.96 -16.84
CA GLU A 122 24.15 24.61 -16.28
C GLU A 122 23.98 24.61 -14.76
N GLN A 123 24.62 25.53 -14.04
CA GLN A 123 24.42 25.73 -12.60
C GLN A 123 22.96 26.09 -12.30
N THR A 124 22.41 27.12 -12.95
CA THR A 124 21.00 27.53 -12.71
C THR A 124 20.00 26.44 -13.10
N ARG A 125 20.30 25.59 -14.10
CA ARG A 125 19.51 24.37 -14.39
C ARG A 125 19.59 23.35 -13.26
N GLN A 126 20.75 23.14 -12.65
CA GLN A 126 20.91 22.22 -11.51
C GLN A 126 20.18 22.75 -10.27
N GLU A 127 20.30 24.04 -9.96
CA GLU A 127 19.58 24.72 -8.88
C GLU A 127 18.05 24.60 -9.06
N LEU A 128 17.54 24.86 -10.27
CA LEU A 128 16.12 24.68 -10.61
C LEU A 128 15.67 23.22 -10.54
N ALA A 129 16.52 22.26 -10.92
CA ALA A 129 16.21 20.84 -10.82
C ALA A 129 16.14 20.37 -9.35
N TRP A 130 17.09 20.81 -8.52
CA TRP A 130 17.11 20.55 -7.09
C TRP A 130 15.91 21.18 -6.38
N ALA A 131 15.63 22.45 -6.62
CA ALA A 131 14.48 23.15 -6.03
C ALA A 131 13.13 22.51 -6.42
N ARG A 132 13.00 22.01 -7.66
CA ARG A 132 11.83 21.23 -8.09
C ARG A 132 11.72 19.88 -7.37
N ALA A 133 12.83 19.17 -7.18
CA ALA A 133 12.85 17.91 -6.45
C ALA A 133 12.50 18.08 -4.96
N GLU A 134 12.97 19.16 -4.35
CA GLU A 134 12.65 19.51 -2.96
C GLU A 134 11.17 19.92 -2.82
N LEU A 135 10.65 20.76 -3.73
CA LEU A 135 9.23 21.11 -3.76
C LEU A 135 8.34 19.86 -3.99
N GLN A 136 8.76 18.91 -4.83
CA GLN A 136 8.06 17.63 -5.00
C GLN A 136 8.12 16.73 -3.77
N ARG A 137 9.18 16.81 -2.94
CA ARG A 137 9.25 16.09 -1.66
C ARG A 137 8.23 16.68 -0.69
N VAL A 138 8.31 18.00 -0.45
CA VAL A 138 7.42 18.71 0.48
C VAL A 138 5.95 18.60 0.05
N TRP A 139 5.65 18.67 -1.26
CA TRP A 139 4.29 18.46 -1.76
C TRP A 139 3.80 17.03 -1.52
N ARG A 140 4.63 16.01 -1.75
CA ARG A 140 4.27 14.61 -1.50
C ARG A 140 4.03 14.33 -0.01
N GLU A 141 4.88 14.88 0.84
CA GLU A 141 4.79 14.77 2.29
C GLU A 141 3.50 15.44 2.80
N GLY A 142 3.25 16.69 2.38
CA GLY A 142 1.99 17.40 2.68
C GLY A 142 0.74 16.68 2.16
N ASN A 143 0.79 16.09 0.97
CA ASN A 143 -0.31 15.30 0.42
C ASN A 143 -0.51 13.97 1.19
N SER A 144 0.55 13.35 1.71
CA SER A 144 0.45 12.17 2.59
C SER A 144 -0.21 12.55 3.92
N SER A 145 0.27 13.62 4.56
CA SER A 145 -0.32 14.13 5.81
C SER A 145 -1.78 14.59 5.63
N GLN A 146 -2.15 15.17 4.48
CA GLN A 146 -3.55 15.46 4.16
C GLN A 146 -4.38 14.17 4.09
N GLN A 147 -3.90 13.13 3.42
CA GLN A 147 -4.61 11.85 3.32
C GLN A 147 -4.74 11.13 4.67
N GLU A 148 -3.74 11.28 5.55
CA GLU A 148 -3.79 10.84 6.95
C GLU A 148 -4.84 11.62 7.77
N LEU A 149 -4.91 12.95 7.61
CA LEU A 149 -5.92 13.82 8.21
C LEU A 149 -7.35 13.49 7.72
N GLU A 150 -7.53 13.22 6.43
CA GLU A 150 -8.81 12.80 5.85
C GLU A 150 -9.25 11.43 6.40
N SER A 151 -8.31 10.47 6.51
CA SER A 151 -8.54 9.16 7.14
C SER A 151 -8.91 9.28 8.61
N LEU A 152 -8.19 10.11 9.38
CA LEU A 152 -8.45 10.36 10.79
C LEU A 152 -9.81 11.04 11.01
N ASN A 153 -10.18 11.99 10.15
CA ASN A 153 -11.49 12.63 10.16
C ASN A 153 -12.63 11.64 9.83
N ALA A 154 -12.44 10.73 8.87
CA ALA A 154 -13.40 9.67 8.57
C ALA A 154 -13.58 8.70 9.75
N GLN A 155 -12.48 8.32 10.42
CA GLN A 155 -12.51 7.52 11.65
C GLN A 155 -13.24 8.24 12.79
N LEU A 156 -12.98 9.53 12.99
CA LEU A 156 -13.66 10.37 13.98
C LEU A 156 -15.18 10.43 13.72
N TRP A 157 -15.59 10.58 12.45
CA TRP A 157 -17.01 10.57 12.07
C TRP A 157 -17.67 9.21 12.34
N SER A 158 -16.97 8.12 12.04
CA SER A 158 -17.42 6.75 12.35
C SER A 158 -17.59 6.51 13.86
N ILE A 159 -16.59 6.89 14.67
CA ILE A 159 -16.62 6.80 16.14
C ILE A 159 -17.76 7.65 16.70
N LYS A 160 -17.96 8.89 16.20
CA LYS A 160 -19.07 9.76 16.60
C LYS A 160 -20.43 9.16 16.28
N GLY A 161 -20.58 8.53 15.11
CA GLY A 161 -21.80 7.80 14.74
C GLY A 161 -22.07 6.59 15.64
N ALA A 162 -21.03 5.81 15.96
CA ALA A 162 -21.13 4.69 16.89
C ALA A 162 -21.50 5.14 18.32
N LEU A 163 -20.91 6.24 18.80
CA LEU A 163 -21.23 6.83 20.10
C LEU A 163 -22.70 7.27 20.18
N GLY A 164 -23.19 8.03 19.20
CA GLY A 164 -24.58 8.48 19.16
C GLY A 164 -25.59 7.33 18.99
N LYS A 165 -25.19 6.22 18.34
CA LYS A 165 -26.00 5.00 18.35
C LYS A 165 -26.02 4.35 19.74
N MET A 166 -24.87 4.19 20.39
CA MET A 166 -24.77 3.61 21.73
C MET A 166 -25.56 4.42 22.77
N GLU A 167 -25.54 5.75 22.68
CA GLU A 167 -26.37 6.66 23.48
C GLU A 167 -27.88 6.39 23.27
N LYS A 168 -28.32 6.26 22.02
CA LYS A 168 -29.72 5.95 21.71
C LYS A 168 -30.13 4.53 22.18
N ASP A 169 -29.29 3.53 21.92
CA ASP A 169 -29.52 2.14 22.33
C ASP A 169 -29.58 2.06 23.87
N MET A 170 -28.76 2.85 24.60
CA MET A 170 -28.81 2.98 26.06
C MET A 170 -30.13 3.60 26.55
N LEU A 171 -30.58 4.71 25.94
CA LEU A 171 -31.85 5.35 26.29
C LEU A 171 -33.05 4.43 26.03
N GLU A 172 -33.02 3.64 24.96
CA GLU A 172 -34.06 2.64 24.68
C GLU A 172 -34.07 1.51 25.73
N VAL A 173 -32.91 1.00 26.12
CA VAL A 173 -32.78 0.00 27.19
C VAL A 173 -33.24 0.57 28.54
N GLN A 174 -32.90 1.82 28.87
CA GLN A 174 -33.36 2.48 30.09
C GLN A 174 -34.88 2.68 30.10
N GLY A 175 -35.48 3.08 28.97
CA GLY A 175 -36.94 3.17 28.83
C GLY A 175 -37.63 1.81 29.04
N LYS A 176 -37.07 0.73 28.47
CA LYS A 176 -37.56 -0.65 28.70
C LYS A 176 -37.39 -1.07 30.17
N LEU A 177 -36.27 -0.72 30.80
CA LEU A 177 -36.00 -1.03 32.21
C LEU A 177 -37.03 -0.34 33.11
N ASN A 178 -37.25 0.96 32.97
CA ASN A 178 -38.24 1.73 33.75
C ASN A 178 -39.67 1.16 33.56
N ASN A 179 -40.04 0.77 32.35
CA ASN A 179 -41.32 0.12 32.09
C ASN A 179 -41.43 -1.26 32.77
N SER A 180 -40.34 -2.04 32.79
CA SER A 180 -40.30 -3.32 33.49
C SER A 180 -40.32 -3.16 35.02
N GLU A 181 -39.65 -2.13 35.55
CA GLU A 181 -39.65 -1.78 36.97
C GLU A 181 -41.06 -1.38 37.43
N SER A 182 -41.79 -0.61 36.62
CA SER A 182 -43.20 -0.28 36.88
C SER A 182 -44.09 -1.53 36.94
N MET A 183 -43.94 -2.47 36.00
CA MET A 183 -44.66 -3.75 36.05
C MET A 183 -44.26 -4.61 37.26
N VAL A 184 -42.97 -4.64 37.61
CA VAL A 184 -42.48 -5.34 38.81
C VAL A 184 -42.98 -4.69 40.09
N ALA A 185 -43.12 -3.36 40.14
CA ALA A 185 -43.70 -2.65 41.29
C ALA A 185 -45.19 -2.97 41.46
N ILE A 186 -45.96 -3.06 40.37
CA ILE A 186 -47.37 -3.50 40.39
C ILE A 186 -47.47 -4.95 40.89
N LEU A 187 -46.69 -5.87 40.32
CA LEU A 187 -46.66 -7.27 40.76
C LEU A 187 -46.22 -7.40 42.23
N ARG A 188 -45.22 -6.61 42.66
CA ARG A 188 -44.76 -6.57 44.05
C ARG A 188 -45.86 -6.05 44.99
N SER A 189 -46.67 -5.07 44.55
CA SER A 189 -47.87 -4.63 45.26
C SER A 189 -48.87 -5.78 45.42
N CYS A 190 -49.15 -6.56 44.36
CA CYS A 190 -49.99 -7.74 44.44
C CYS A 190 -49.43 -8.85 45.37
N THR A 191 -48.11 -8.94 45.56
CA THR A 191 -47.50 -9.83 46.57
C THR A 191 -47.47 -9.26 47.98
N ALA A 192 -47.73 -7.96 48.16
CA ALA A 192 -47.68 -7.25 49.44
C ALA A 192 -49.06 -6.83 49.97
N ILE A 193 -50.09 -6.81 49.11
CA ILE A 193 -51.48 -6.47 49.43
C ILE A 193 -52.40 -7.49 48.76
N ASP A 194 -52.73 -8.55 49.49
CA ASP A 194 -53.95 -9.38 49.47
C ASP A 194 -54.83 -9.43 48.20
N CYS A 195 -54.24 -9.61 47.02
CA CYS A 195 -54.97 -9.63 45.75
C CYS A 195 -55.67 -10.98 45.48
N CYS A 196 -56.90 -11.13 45.95
CA CYS A 196 -57.85 -12.14 45.45
C CYS A 196 -58.97 -11.49 44.61
N PRO A 197 -59.56 -12.21 43.62
CA PRO A 197 -60.68 -11.70 42.85
C PRO A 197 -61.91 -11.42 43.72
N VAL A 198 -62.81 -10.54 43.27
CA VAL A 198 -64.04 -10.20 44.03
C VAL A 198 -64.86 -11.46 44.31
N GLY A 199 -65.22 -11.67 45.58
CA GLY A 199 -65.92 -12.88 46.05
C GLY A 199 -65.01 -14.03 46.49
N TRP A 200 -63.68 -13.87 46.39
CA TRP A 200 -62.69 -14.84 46.89
C TRP A 200 -62.07 -14.35 48.20
N LEU A 201 -61.90 -15.25 49.15
CA LEU A 201 -61.26 -14.99 50.43
C LEU A 201 -59.78 -15.38 50.38
N LEU A 202 -58.87 -14.46 50.74
CA LEU A 202 -57.47 -14.82 50.93
C LEU A 202 -57.28 -15.58 52.26
N TYR A 203 -56.53 -16.67 52.21
CA TYR A 203 -56.02 -17.34 53.39
C TYR A 203 -54.60 -17.85 53.15
N ARG A 204 -53.62 -17.32 53.90
CA ARG A 204 -52.20 -17.72 53.88
C ARG A 204 -51.60 -17.80 52.46
N GLY A 205 -51.87 -16.79 51.63
CA GLY A 205 -51.36 -16.72 50.25
C GLY A 205 -52.13 -17.57 49.22
N LYS A 206 -53.26 -18.19 49.59
CA LYS A 206 -54.16 -18.88 48.66
C LYS A 206 -55.53 -18.19 48.64
N CYS A 207 -56.09 -17.96 47.45
CA CYS A 207 -57.46 -17.50 47.31
C CYS A 207 -58.43 -18.70 47.40
N LEU A 208 -59.52 -18.53 48.13
CA LEU A 208 -60.53 -19.55 48.38
C LEU A 208 -61.91 -19.04 47.95
N PHE A 209 -62.64 -19.86 47.22
CA PHE A 209 -64.03 -19.62 46.84
C PHE A 209 -64.93 -20.68 47.45
N VAL A 210 -66.10 -20.27 47.94
CA VAL A 210 -67.15 -21.17 48.40
C VAL A 210 -68.39 -20.89 47.56
N SER A 211 -68.84 -21.90 46.81
CA SER A 211 -70.08 -21.78 46.03
C SER A 211 -71.27 -21.67 46.97
N LEU A 212 -72.14 -20.69 46.73
CA LEU A 212 -73.47 -20.62 47.36
C LEU A 212 -74.48 -21.57 46.69
N GLU A 213 -74.20 -21.98 45.44
CA GLU A 213 -74.99 -22.94 44.68
C GLU A 213 -74.55 -24.38 45.02
N LYS A 214 -75.52 -25.24 45.34
CA LYS A 214 -75.31 -26.68 45.51
C LYS A 214 -75.28 -27.35 44.13
N LYS A 215 -74.20 -28.09 43.83
CA LYS A 215 -74.01 -28.84 42.57
C LYS A 215 -73.50 -30.25 42.86
N THR A 216 -73.37 -31.12 41.86
CA THR A 216 -72.66 -32.41 42.02
C THR A 216 -71.16 -32.18 42.27
N TRP A 217 -70.41 -33.24 42.61
CA TRP A 217 -68.96 -33.11 42.78
C TRP A 217 -68.28 -32.77 41.45
N GLU A 218 -68.73 -33.43 40.38
CA GLU A 218 -68.30 -33.26 39.00
C GLU A 218 -68.60 -31.85 38.49
N ASP A 219 -69.84 -31.37 38.63
CA ASP A 219 -70.22 -29.98 38.30
C ASP A 219 -69.37 -28.97 39.08
N SER A 220 -69.07 -29.26 40.35
CA SER A 220 -68.29 -28.36 41.21
C SER A 220 -66.82 -28.29 40.78
N ARG A 221 -66.24 -29.41 40.32
CA ARG A 221 -64.92 -29.44 39.68
C ARG A 221 -64.93 -28.59 38.42
N ASP A 222 -65.86 -28.85 37.51
CA ASP A 222 -65.92 -28.17 36.21
C ASP A 222 -66.18 -26.65 36.37
N GLU A 223 -66.94 -26.25 37.38
CA GLU A 223 -67.16 -24.84 37.75
C GLU A 223 -65.93 -24.19 38.40
N CYS A 224 -65.10 -24.96 39.12
CA CYS A 224 -63.79 -24.49 39.58
C CYS A 224 -62.83 -24.30 38.38
N GLU A 225 -62.79 -25.25 37.45
CA GLU A 225 -61.91 -25.20 36.27
C GLU A 225 -62.26 -24.02 35.35
N LYS A 226 -63.56 -23.77 35.09
CA LYS A 226 -64.04 -22.56 34.37
C LYS A 226 -63.65 -21.24 35.05
N LYS A 227 -63.34 -21.25 36.35
CA LYS A 227 -62.85 -20.10 37.13
C LYS A 227 -61.32 -20.07 37.26
N TYR A 228 -60.60 -20.89 36.49
CA TYR A 228 -59.15 -21.07 36.55
C TYR A 228 -58.65 -21.48 37.95
N SER A 229 -59.40 -22.39 38.59
CA SER A 229 -59.14 -22.89 39.94
C SER A 229 -59.38 -24.40 40.01
N GLN A 230 -59.11 -24.99 41.19
CA GLN A 230 -59.36 -26.41 41.49
C GLN A 230 -60.20 -26.55 42.76
N LEU A 231 -60.89 -27.69 42.91
CA LEU A 231 -61.51 -28.06 44.19
C LEU A 231 -60.46 -28.13 45.31
N LEU A 232 -60.88 -27.79 46.54
CA LEU A 232 -59.96 -27.57 47.65
C LEU A 232 -59.20 -28.84 48.05
N VAL A 233 -57.87 -28.81 47.91
CA VAL A 233 -56.95 -29.84 48.40
C VAL A 233 -56.42 -29.46 49.78
N THR A 234 -56.82 -30.18 50.83
CA THR A 234 -56.42 -29.88 52.22
C THR A 234 -55.19 -30.66 52.70
N LYS A 235 -54.54 -31.50 51.86
CA LYS A 235 -53.32 -32.26 52.20
C LYS A 235 -52.20 -31.41 52.82
N SER A 236 -52.10 -30.14 52.39
CA SER A 236 -51.12 -29.16 52.92
C SER A 236 -51.55 -28.43 54.21
N TRP A 237 -52.72 -28.73 54.77
CA TRP A 237 -53.32 -28.01 55.90
C TRP A 237 -53.52 -28.93 57.12
N SER A 238 -52.73 -28.70 58.17
CA SER A 238 -52.96 -29.35 59.46
C SER A 238 -54.30 -28.94 60.08
N ARG A 239 -54.85 -29.77 60.97
CA ARG A 239 -56.13 -29.55 61.71
C ARG A 239 -56.23 -28.14 62.32
N TRP A 240 -55.12 -27.55 62.77
CA TRP A 240 -55.08 -26.20 63.33
C TRP A 240 -55.12 -25.10 62.26
N THR A 241 -54.56 -25.35 61.07
CA THR A 241 -54.46 -24.40 59.95
C THR A 241 -55.60 -24.47 58.92
N VAL A 242 -56.57 -25.37 59.06
CA VAL A 242 -57.84 -25.26 58.31
C VAL A 242 -58.62 -24.02 58.82
N PRO A 243 -59.07 -23.11 57.94
CA PRO A 243 -59.84 -21.93 58.31
C PRO A 243 -61.08 -22.21 59.17
N ALA A 244 -61.43 -21.28 60.07
CA ALA A 244 -62.61 -21.39 60.93
C ALA A 244 -63.92 -21.48 60.13
N PHE A 245 -64.06 -20.74 59.03
CA PHE A 245 -65.26 -20.76 58.18
C PHE A 245 -65.48 -22.11 57.47
N LEU A 246 -64.43 -22.94 57.32
CA LEU A 246 -64.54 -24.30 56.75
C LEU A 246 -64.78 -25.36 57.82
N LYS A 247 -64.41 -25.09 59.09
CA LYS A 247 -64.71 -25.94 60.24
C LYS A 247 -66.14 -25.76 60.73
N ASN A 248 -66.64 -24.53 60.69
CA ASN A 248 -67.91 -24.10 61.28
C ASN A 248 -68.96 -23.79 60.20
N ALA A 249 -68.88 -24.47 59.05
CA ALA A 249 -69.87 -24.30 57.98
C ALA A 249 -71.12 -25.13 58.29
N ASP A 250 -72.28 -24.48 58.44
CA ASP A 250 -73.58 -25.16 58.58
C ASP A 250 -74.00 -25.92 57.30
N ILE A 251 -73.28 -25.72 56.20
CA ILE A 251 -73.55 -26.29 54.88
C ILE A 251 -72.34 -27.14 54.46
N PRO A 252 -72.51 -28.44 54.15
CA PRO A 252 -71.43 -29.26 53.60
C PRO A 252 -71.05 -28.79 52.19
N TYR A 253 -69.76 -28.75 51.90
CA TYR A 253 -69.17 -28.28 50.66
C TYR A 253 -68.29 -29.39 50.05
N TRP A 254 -68.21 -29.44 48.72
CA TRP A 254 -67.30 -30.35 48.03
C TRP A 254 -65.85 -29.90 48.18
N ILE A 255 -64.97 -30.87 48.39
CA ILE A 255 -63.51 -30.72 48.39
C ILE A 255 -62.91 -31.62 47.32
N GLY A 256 -61.63 -31.40 47.00
CA GLY A 256 -60.95 -32.08 45.90
C GLY A 256 -60.57 -33.53 46.18
N LEU A 257 -61.42 -34.30 46.86
CA LEU A 257 -61.27 -35.74 47.12
C LEU A 257 -62.22 -36.52 46.21
N GLN A 258 -61.67 -37.50 45.49
CA GLN A 258 -62.41 -38.45 44.67
C GLN A 258 -62.10 -39.88 45.12
N LYS A 259 -63.10 -40.77 45.06
CA LYS A 259 -62.91 -42.21 45.25
C LYS A 259 -62.62 -42.85 43.88
N SER A 260 -61.57 -43.66 43.78
CA SER A 260 -61.24 -44.40 42.55
C SER A 260 -60.90 -45.85 42.87
N SER A 261 -61.53 -46.78 42.15
CA SER A 261 -61.19 -48.20 42.22
C SER A 261 -60.12 -48.50 41.15
N TYR A 262 -58.95 -48.97 41.60
CA TYR A 262 -57.83 -49.33 40.75
C TYR A 262 -57.42 -50.80 41.02
N PRO A 263 -57.43 -51.70 40.02
CA PRO A 263 -57.12 -53.13 40.19
C PRO A 263 -55.66 -53.48 40.58
N TRP A 264 -54.85 -52.52 41.05
CA TRP A 264 -53.42 -52.68 41.28
C TRP A 264 -52.92 -52.10 42.61
N TYR A 265 -53.80 -51.53 43.45
CA TYR A 265 -53.50 -51.14 44.83
C TYR A 265 -53.72 -52.32 45.80
N ASP A 266 -53.17 -53.49 45.46
CA ASP A 266 -53.37 -54.76 46.18
C ASP A 266 -52.05 -55.35 46.71
N TYR A 267 -51.24 -54.50 47.37
CA TYR A 267 -49.96 -54.90 47.98
C TYR A 267 -49.74 -54.26 49.34
N GLY A 268 -50.61 -54.62 50.30
CA GLY A 268 -50.45 -54.36 51.72
C GLY A 268 -50.12 -55.65 52.48
N TRP A 269 -48.83 -55.90 52.74
CA TRP A 269 -48.29 -57.15 53.30
C TRP A 269 -49.05 -57.72 54.50
N LEU A 270 -49.71 -58.87 54.30
CA LEU A 270 -49.86 -59.96 55.27
C LEU A 270 -49.84 -61.30 54.51
N GLU A 271 -49.57 -62.38 55.23
CA GLU A 271 -49.53 -63.74 54.67
C GLU A 271 -50.90 -64.45 54.77
N GLU A 272 -51.06 -65.53 54.00
CA GLU A 272 -52.19 -66.46 53.92
C GLU A 272 -53.45 -66.01 53.14
N GLU A 273 -54.11 -66.98 52.52
CA GLU A 273 -55.13 -66.80 51.47
C GLU A 273 -56.57 -66.83 52.03
N ASP A 274 -57.42 -65.88 51.60
CA ASP A 274 -58.89 -65.99 51.65
C ASP A 274 -59.41 -66.04 50.20
N PRO A 275 -59.86 -67.20 49.66
CA PRO A 275 -60.09 -67.36 48.21
C PRO A 275 -61.33 -66.67 47.61
N ASP A 276 -62.28 -66.23 48.44
CA ASP A 276 -63.66 -65.93 48.03
C ASP A 276 -64.08 -64.45 48.20
N GLY A 277 -63.16 -63.50 47.98
CA GLY A 277 -63.44 -62.07 48.06
C GLY A 277 -62.81 -61.22 46.94
N GLU A 278 -63.64 -60.52 46.15
CA GLU A 278 -63.17 -59.47 45.24
C GLU A 278 -62.69 -58.23 46.04
N GLY A 279 -61.44 -58.27 46.50
CA GLY A 279 -60.78 -57.23 47.28
C GLY A 279 -60.46 -55.95 46.51
N PHE A 280 -61.48 -55.27 45.97
CA PHE A 280 -61.30 -53.93 45.40
C PHE A 280 -60.91 -52.93 46.49
N SER A 281 -59.60 -52.71 46.66
CA SER A 281 -59.01 -51.72 47.55
C SER A 281 -59.34 -50.30 47.12
N ASP A 282 -60.53 -49.86 47.52
CA ASP A 282 -61.12 -48.54 47.27
C ASP A 282 -60.26 -47.40 47.84
N ALA A 283 -59.42 -46.82 46.98
CA ALA A 283 -58.53 -45.73 47.33
C ALA A 283 -59.16 -44.36 47.09
N TRP A 284 -58.85 -43.42 47.98
CA TRP A 284 -59.20 -42.01 47.84
C TRP A 284 -58.00 -41.24 47.30
N PHE A 285 -58.25 -40.36 46.34
CA PHE A 285 -57.24 -39.52 45.69
C PHE A 285 -57.67 -38.07 45.71
N TRP A 286 -56.69 -37.17 45.76
CA TRP A 286 -56.91 -35.75 45.52
C TRP A 286 -57.02 -35.46 44.02
N VAL A 287 -57.67 -34.35 43.65
CA VAL A 287 -57.75 -33.86 42.25
C VAL A 287 -56.39 -33.49 41.64
N ASP A 288 -55.31 -33.48 42.42
CA ASP A 288 -53.92 -33.39 41.94
C ASP A 288 -53.28 -34.77 41.63
N GLY A 289 -54.05 -35.85 41.76
CA GLY A 289 -53.62 -37.23 41.54
C GLY A 289 -52.92 -37.88 42.75
N SER A 290 -52.67 -37.16 43.85
CA SER A 290 -52.00 -37.73 45.01
C SER A 290 -52.92 -38.57 45.89
N LEU A 291 -52.39 -39.66 46.46
CA LEU A 291 -53.13 -40.54 47.37
C LEU A 291 -53.57 -39.78 48.65
N TYR A 292 -54.74 -40.11 49.16
CA TYR A 292 -55.24 -39.65 50.45
C TYR A 292 -54.73 -40.55 51.60
N GLU A 293 -53.73 -40.05 52.31
CA GLU A 293 -53.29 -40.59 53.61
C GLU A 293 -54.24 -40.06 54.71
N ARG A 294 -54.60 -40.93 55.67
CA ARG A 294 -55.63 -40.68 56.71
C ARG A 294 -55.04 -40.19 58.04
#